data_AF-A0A3C0TBH8-F1
#
_entry.id   AF-A0A3C0TBH8-F1
#
_cell.length_a   1.000
_cell.length_b   1.000
_cell.length_c   1.000
_cell.angle_alpha   90.00
_cell.angle_beta   90.00
_cell.angle_gamma   90.00
#
_symmetry.space_group_name_H-M   'P 1'
#
loop_
_entity.id
_entity.type
_entity.pdbx_description
1 polymer ?
#
loop_
_entity_poly.entity_id
_entity_poly.type
_entity_poly.pdbx_seq_one_letter_code
_entity_poly.pdbx_strand_id
1 'polypeptide(L)'
;VDAGMRELAATGYMHNRARMIVASFLTKNLHIDWRQGEAHFADLLIDFDPAVNNGNWQWSASTGCDAQPYFRVFNPWRQQLRFDKECVYIKRWLPELAARSPKEIHGLEKRGDFYLPQITDLKQSAEESKRRFKELA
;
A
#
# COMPACT_ATOMS: atom_id res chain seq x y z
N VAL A 1 3.75 -2.51 -2.37
CA VAL A 1 3.10 -2.98 -1.13
C VAL A 1 4.06 -3.93 -0.44
N ASP A 2 4.40 -5.04 -1.10
CA ASP A 2 5.21 -6.12 -0.51
C ASP A 2 6.62 -5.67 -0.08
N ALA A 3 7.30 -4.85 -0.89
CA ALA A 3 8.56 -4.23 -0.51
C ALA A 3 8.47 -3.43 0.80
N GLY A 4 7.38 -2.70 1.00
CA GLY A 4 7.12 -1.95 2.24
C GLY A 4 6.87 -2.87 3.43
N MET A 5 6.04 -3.90 3.25
CA MET A 5 5.79 -4.88 4.32
C MET A 5 7.05 -5.66 4.73
N ARG A 6 7.93 -5.99 3.77
CA ARG A 6 9.22 -6.62 4.05
C ARG A 6 10.22 -5.66 4.72
N GLU A 7 10.24 -4.38 4.33
CA GLU A 7 11.02 -3.34 5.04
C GLU A 7 10.59 -3.26 6.52
N LEU A 8 9.28 -3.17 6.77
CA LEU A 8 8.71 -3.12 8.11
C LEU A 8 9.10 -4.34 8.94
N ALA A 9 8.86 -5.54 8.42
CA ALA A 9 9.14 -6.78 9.13
C ALA A 9 10.64 -6.95 9.43
N ALA A 10 11.53 -6.49 8.55
CA ALA A 10 12.97 -6.67 8.69
C ALA A 10 13.64 -5.60 9.57
N THR A 11 13.09 -4.39 9.62
CA THR A 11 13.78 -3.23 10.24
C THR A 11 12.97 -2.54 11.33
N GLY A 12 11.68 -2.82 11.42
CA GLY A 12 10.73 -2.04 12.21
C GLY A 12 10.54 -0.61 11.70
N TYR A 13 11.07 -0.26 10.53
CA TYR A 13 10.83 1.02 9.87
C TYR A 13 10.08 0.79 8.56
N MET A 14 9.32 1.79 8.11
CA MET A 14 8.79 1.80 6.76
C MET A 14 8.80 3.24 6.23
N HIS A 15 9.30 3.46 5.02
CA HIS A 15 9.26 4.80 4.43
C HIS A 15 7.83 5.33 4.35
N ASN A 16 7.60 6.61 4.69
CA ASN A 16 6.26 7.19 4.80
C ASN A 16 5.39 6.98 3.54
N ARG A 17 5.97 7.13 2.34
CA ARG A 17 5.24 6.85 1.08
C ARG A 17 4.76 5.41 1.00
N ALA A 18 5.56 4.44 1.45
CA ALA A 18 5.18 3.04 1.48
C ALA A 18 4.07 2.80 2.53
N ARG A 19 4.13 3.44 3.70
CA ARG A 19 3.04 3.41 4.70
C ARG A 19 1.70 3.82 4.08
N MET A 20 1.66 4.95 3.38
CA MET A 20 0.47 5.44 2.69
C MET A 20 -0.07 4.45 1.65
N ILE A 21 0.82 3.83 0.86
CA ILE A 21 0.44 2.87 -0.20
C ILE A 21 -0.12 1.58 0.43
N VAL A 22 0.54 1.06 1.46
CA VAL A 22 0.11 -0.14 2.19
C VAL A 22 -1.23 0.10 2.87
N ALA A 23 -1.39 1.22 3.58
CA ALA A 23 -2.63 1.55 4.28
C ALA A 23 -3.81 1.73 3.31
N SER A 24 -3.59 2.41 2.17
CA SER A 24 -4.61 2.51 1.12
C SER A 24 -4.94 1.15 0.52
N PHE A 25 -3.95 0.28 0.28
CA PHE A 25 -4.18 -1.06 -0.25
C PHE A 25 -5.01 -1.92 0.73
N LEU A 26 -4.66 -1.92 2.02
CA LEU A 26 -5.40 -2.66 3.05
C LEU A 26 -6.87 -2.21 3.13
N THR A 27 -7.10 -0.91 3.20
CA THR A 27 -8.43 -0.35 3.44
C THR A 27 -9.31 -0.25 2.20
N LYS A 28 -8.72 0.02 1.02
CA LYS A 28 -9.46 0.31 -0.22
C LYS A 28 -9.37 -0.79 -1.27
N ASN A 29 -8.40 -1.71 -1.18
CA ASN A 29 -8.34 -2.84 -2.10
C ASN A 29 -8.71 -4.16 -1.43
N LEU A 30 -8.27 -4.38 -0.18
CA LEU A 30 -8.64 -5.57 0.58
C LEU A 30 -9.90 -5.38 1.43
N HIS A 31 -10.38 -4.13 1.58
CA HIS A 31 -11.54 -3.76 2.39
C HIS A 31 -11.46 -4.24 3.85
N ILE A 32 -10.26 -4.28 4.40
CA ILE A 32 -10.00 -4.64 5.80
C ILE A 32 -10.09 -3.38 6.67
N ASP A 33 -10.61 -3.52 7.89
CA ASP A 33 -10.69 -2.43 8.86
C ASP A 33 -9.29 -1.87 9.15
N TRP A 34 -9.15 -0.55 9.02
CA TRP A 34 -7.89 0.16 9.24
C TRP A 34 -7.31 -0.07 10.63
N ARG A 35 -8.15 -0.35 11.63
CA ARG A 35 -7.71 -0.64 13.01
C ARG A 35 -6.81 -1.88 13.10
N GLN A 36 -6.99 -2.85 12.22
CA GLN A 36 -6.11 -4.03 12.17
C GLN A 36 -4.73 -3.67 11.65
N GLY A 37 -4.66 -2.79 10.64
CA GLY A 37 -3.40 -2.27 10.14
C GLY A 37 -2.71 -1.36 11.16
N GLU A 38 -3.48 -0.54 11.87
CA GLU A 38 -3.01 0.33 12.95
C GLU A 38 -2.33 -0.47 14.07
N ALA A 39 -3.00 -1.52 14.58
CA ALA A 39 -2.43 -2.42 15.57
C ALA A 39 -1.17 -3.13 15.05
N HIS A 40 -1.18 -3.62 13.80
CA HIS A 40 -0.01 -4.27 13.22
C HIS A 40 1.19 -3.32 13.08
N PHE A 41 0.93 -2.05 12.77
CA PHE A 41 1.98 -1.01 12.75
C PHE A 41 2.46 -0.68 14.16
N ALA A 42 1.58 -0.68 15.16
CA ALA A 42 1.97 -0.46 16.55
C ALA A 42 2.91 -1.55 17.08
N ASP A 43 2.72 -2.80 16.65
CA ASP A 43 3.57 -3.92 17.07
C ASP A 43 4.98 -3.91 16.45
N LEU A 44 5.13 -3.31 15.26
CA LEU A 44 6.37 -3.42 14.47
C LEU A 44 7.16 -2.12 14.35
N LEU A 45 6.50 -0.96 14.40
CA LEU A 45 7.18 0.31 14.15
C LEU A 45 8.08 0.72 15.32
N ILE A 46 9.38 0.85 15.07
CA ILE A 46 10.32 1.41 16.05
C ILE A 46 10.06 2.88 16.35
N ASP A 47 9.42 3.58 15.41
CA ASP A 47 9.02 4.99 15.52
C ASP A 47 7.53 5.14 15.81
N PHE A 48 6.91 4.12 16.40
CA PHE A 48 5.50 4.17 16.76
C PHE A 48 5.21 5.35 17.68
N ASP A 49 4.27 6.18 17.24
CA ASP A 49 3.61 7.20 18.04
C ASP A 49 2.10 7.01 17.88
N PRO A 50 1.32 6.94 18.98
CA PRO A 50 -0.09 6.62 18.92
C PRO A 50 -0.91 7.68 18.17
N ALA A 51 -0.54 8.96 18.23
CA ALA A 51 -1.26 10.02 17.55
C ALA A 51 -0.94 10.01 16.04
N VAL A 52 0.33 9.88 15.69
CA VAL A 52 0.79 9.86 14.29
C VAL A 52 0.33 8.59 13.57
N ASN A 53 0.40 7.42 14.22
CA ASN A 53 -0.05 6.16 13.65
C ASN A 53 -1.56 6.22 13.37
N ASN A 54 -2.35 6.56 14.40
CA ASN A 54 -3.79 6.67 14.29
C ASN A 54 -4.22 7.67 13.21
N GLY A 55 -3.61 8.86 13.19
CA GLY A 55 -3.89 9.90 12.19
C GLY A 55 -3.61 9.44 10.76
N ASN A 56 -2.47 8.79 10.52
CA ASN A 56 -2.09 8.30 9.19
C ASN A 56 -3.01 7.17 8.68
N TRP A 57 -3.45 6.29 9.59
CA TRP A 57 -4.40 5.24 9.25
C TRP A 57 -5.80 5.80 8.95
N GLN A 58 -6.29 6.71 9.79
CA GLN A 58 -7.55 7.41 9.54
C GLN A 58 -7.52 8.17 8.22
N TRP A 59 -6.46 8.93 7.96
CA TRP A 59 -6.26 9.68 6.71
C TRP A 59 -6.35 8.77 5.48
N SER A 60 -5.67 7.61 5.51
CA SER A 60 -5.67 6.64 4.40
C SER A 60 -7.02 5.93 4.24
N ALA A 61 -7.72 5.67 5.33
CA ALA A 61 -9.03 5.04 5.36
C ALA A 61 -10.18 5.99 4.93
N SER A 62 -9.88 7.28 4.72
CA SER A 62 -10.88 8.33 4.48
C SER A 62 -11.81 8.57 5.65
N THR A 63 -11.28 8.44 6.86
CA THR A 63 -11.97 8.71 8.13
C THR A 63 -11.21 9.77 8.91
N GLY A 64 -11.86 10.46 9.84
CA GLY A 64 -11.21 11.46 10.69
C GLY A 64 -11.07 12.85 10.06
N CYS A 65 -10.21 13.67 10.66
CA CYS A 65 -10.01 15.07 10.27
C CYS A 65 -9.07 15.19 9.06
N ASP A 66 -9.43 16.04 8.08
CA ASP A 66 -8.68 16.28 6.83
C ASP A 66 -8.28 14.99 6.07
N ALA A 67 -9.16 14.01 6.10
CA ALA A 67 -8.90 12.70 5.51
C ALA A 67 -8.84 12.77 3.97
N GLN A 68 -8.07 11.84 3.38
CA GLN A 68 -8.08 11.69 1.94
C GLN A 68 -9.51 11.37 1.45
N PRO A 69 -10.03 12.04 0.41
CA PRO A 69 -11.39 11.76 -0.09
C PRO A 69 -11.59 10.30 -0.46
N TYR A 70 -12.73 9.70 -0.09
CA TYR A 70 -12.99 8.26 -0.22
C TYR A 70 -12.86 7.71 -1.64
N PHE A 71 -13.12 8.53 -2.66
CA PHE A 71 -13.02 8.15 -4.06
C PHE A 71 -11.56 8.07 -4.56
N ARG A 72 -10.58 8.50 -3.76
CA ARG A 72 -9.15 8.48 -4.11
C ARG A 72 -8.51 7.18 -3.64
N VAL A 73 -8.53 6.19 -4.52
CA VAL A 73 -7.85 4.89 -4.30
C VAL A 73 -6.46 4.92 -4.94
N PHE A 74 -5.41 4.61 -4.19
CA PHE A 74 -4.07 4.51 -4.77
C PHE A 74 -3.92 3.24 -5.59
N ASN A 75 -3.41 3.39 -6.82
CA ASN A 75 -2.98 2.25 -7.62
C ASN A 75 -1.47 2.00 -7.35
N PRO A 76 -1.08 0.88 -6.71
CA PRO A 76 0.32 0.59 -6.38
C PRO A 76 1.28 0.62 -7.57
N TRP A 77 0.85 0.13 -8.76
CA TRP A 77 1.66 0.14 -9.99
C TRP A 77 2.00 1.56 -10.46
N ARG A 78 1.03 2.48 -10.38
CA ARG A 78 1.27 3.90 -10.67
C ARG A 78 2.15 4.56 -9.62
N GLN A 79 2.01 4.17 -8.35
CA GLN A 79 2.82 4.72 -7.27
C GLN A 79 4.28 4.31 -7.39
N GLN A 80 4.59 3.03 -7.66
CA GLN A 80 5.98 2.60 -7.85
C GLN A 80 6.63 3.30 -9.06
N LEU A 81 5.92 3.45 -10.18
CA LEU A 81 6.48 4.14 -11.36
C LEU A 81 6.81 5.60 -11.07
N ARG A 82 6.03 6.24 -10.19
CA ARG A 82 6.26 7.64 -9.81
C ARG A 82 7.42 7.80 -8.82
N PHE A 83 7.50 6.93 -7.82
CA PHE A 83 8.37 7.13 -6.65
C PHE A 83 9.61 6.21 -6.61
N ASP A 84 9.66 5.18 -7.45
CA ASP A 84 10.77 4.22 -7.53
C ASP A 84 11.05 3.82 -8.99
N LYS A 85 11.35 4.82 -9.84
CA LYS A 85 11.55 4.67 -11.30
C LYS A 85 12.63 3.65 -11.68
N GLU A 86 13.69 3.59 -10.89
CA GLU A 86 14.81 2.67 -11.09
C GLU A 86 14.63 1.35 -10.31
N CYS A 87 13.47 1.17 -9.65
CA CYS A 87 13.16 0.01 -8.82
C CYS A 87 14.21 -0.28 -7.73
N VAL A 88 14.90 0.73 -7.23
CA VAL A 88 15.97 0.55 -6.22
C VAL A 88 15.37 0.06 -4.91
N TYR A 89 14.25 0.65 -4.49
CA TYR A 89 13.57 0.26 -3.26
C TYR A 89 12.92 -1.12 -3.40
N ILE A 90 12.25 -1.38 -4.53
CA ILE A 90 11.65 -2.68 -4.85
C ILE A 90 12.71 -3.79 -4.84
N LYS A 91 13.83 -3.62 -5.56
CA LYS A 91 14.87 -4.65 -5.67
C LYS A 91 15.58 -4.93 -4.35
N ARG A 92 15.71 -3.91 -3.49
CA ARG A 92 16.28 -4.07 -2.16
C ARG A 92 15.46 -5.02 -1.29
N TRP A 93 14.13 -4.88 -1.32
CA TRP A 93 13.23 -5.62 -0.43
C TRP A 93 12.60 -6.86 -1.07
N LEU A 94 12.63 -6.97 -2.40
CA LEU A 94 12.18 -8.12 -3.19
C LEU A 94 13.36 -8.65 -4.03
N PRO A 95 14.31 -9.40 -3.43
CA PRO A 95 15.47 -9.93 -4.13
C PRO A 95 15.10 -10.85 -5.31
N GLU A 96 13.92 -11.45 -5.30
CA GLU A 96 13.37 -12.25 -6.40
C GLU A 96 13.22 -11.44 -7.70
N LEU A 97 13.13 -10.11 -7.58
CA LEU A 97 13.03 -9.16 -8.70
C LEU A 97 14.36 -8.48 -9.03
N ALA A 98 15.45 -8.75 -8.28
CA ALA A 98 16.71 -8.02 -8.41
C ALA A 98 17.31 -8.10 -9.83
N ALA A 99 17.22 -9.27 -10.46
CA ALA A 99 17.73 -9.53 -11.81
C ALA A 99 16.90 -8.88 -12.93
N ARG A 100 15.64 -8.50 -12.68
CA ARG A 100 14.77 -7.88 -13.68
C ARG A 100 15.13 -6.40 -13.86
N SER A 101 15.06 -5.89 -15.08
CA SER A 101 15.23 -4.45 -15.34
C SER A 101 14.03 -3.64 -14.78
N PRO A 102 14.20 -2.34 -14.49
CA PRO A 102 13.09 -1.50 -14.03
C PRO A 102 11.91 -1.49 -15.01
N LYS A 103 12.17 -1.54 -16.32
CA LYS A 103 11.15 -1.64 -17.37
C LYS A 103 10.32 -2.92 -17.26
N GLU A 104 10.95 -4.04 -16.90
CA GLU A 104 10.25 -5.30 -16.69
C GLU A 104 9.41 -5.23 -15.41
N ILE A 105 9.96 -4.74 -14.31
CA ILE A 105 9.25 -4.61 -13.02
C ILE A 105 8.03 -3.67 -13.12
N HIS A 106 8.16 -2.54 -13.82
CA HIS A 106 7.01 -1.64 -14.07
C HIS A 106 6.02 -2.20 -15.10
N GLY A 107 6.40 -3.25 -15.84
CA GLY A 107 5.58 -3.89 -16.87
C GLY A 107 4.83 -5.13 -16.40
N LEU A 108 5.04 -5.62 -15.15
CA LEU A 108 4.50 -6.90 -14.69
C LEU A 108 2.98 -6.96 -14.75
N GLU A 109 2.28 -5.90 -14.32
CA GLU A 109 0.81 -5.80 -14.39
C GLU A 109 0.26 -6.10 -15.78
N LYS A 110 0.88 -5.52 -16.81
CA LYS A 110 0.42 -5.67 -18.20
C LYS A 110 0.79 -7.01 -18.81
N ARG A 111 1.87 -7.63 -18.32
CA ARG A 111 2.38 -8.90 -18.82
C ARG A 111 1.75 -10.12 -18.13
N GLY A 112 1.15 -9.92 -16.95
CA GLY A 112 0.67 -11.02 -16.10
C GLY A 112 1.80 -11.87 -15.48
N ASP A 113 3.05 -11.43 -15.56
CA ASP A 113 4.25 -12.13 -15.09
C ASP A 113 4.57 -11.74 -13.63
N PHE A 114 3.62 -11.98 -12.74
CA PHE A 114 3.78 -11.66 -11.32
C PHE A 114 4.71 -12.65 -10.64
N TYR A 115 5.53 -12.15 -9.70
CA TYR A 115 6.41 -13.00 -8.90
C TYR A 115 5.66 -13.79 -7.80
N LEU A 116 4.44 -13.36 -7.48
CA LEU A 116 3.46 -14.06 -6.63
C LEU A 116 2.06 -13.93 -7.25
N PRO A 117 1.13 -14.86 -6.99
CA PRO A 117 -0.26 -14.70 -7.37
C PRO A 117 -0.85 -13.39 -6.82
N GLN A 118 -1.64 -12.69 -7.63
CA GLN A 118 -2.32 -11.48 -7.17
C GLN A 118 -3.41 -11.83 -6.15
N ILE A 119 -3.42 -11.10 -5.03
CA ILE A 119 -4.43 -11.28 -3.97
C ILE A 119 -5.79 -10.71 -4.41
N THR A 120 -5.80 -9.63 -5.19
CA THR A 120 -7.02 -8.97 -5.66
C THR A 120 -6.79 -8.23 -6.98
N ASP A 121 -7.84 -8.10 -7.79
CA ASP A 121 -7.86 -7.18 -8.93
C ASP A 121 -8.00 -5.74 -8.42
N LEU A 122 -7.06 -4.87 -8.81
CA LEU A 122 -7.00 -3.49 -8.32
C LEU A 122 -8.10 -2.59 -8.90
N LYS A 123 -8.57 -2.88 -10.11
CA LYS A 123 -9.61 -2.09 -10.77
C LYS A 123 -10.97 -2.40 -10.14
N GLN A 124 -11.30 -3.68 -10.03
CA GLN A 124 -12.56 -4.15 -9.44
C GLN A 124 -12.66 -3.73 -7.97
N SER A 125 -11.61 -3.95 -7.17
CA SER A 125 -11.61 -3.58 -5.75
C SER A 125 -11.71 -2.06 -5.52
N ALA A 126 -11.13 -1.25 -6.40
CA ALA A 126 -11.25 0.21 -6.33
C ALA A 126 -12.67 0.71 -6.66
N GLU A 127 -13.34 0.12 -7.65
CA GLU A 127 -14.74 0.44 -7.94
C GLU A 127 -15.68 -0.02 -6.82
N GLU A 128 -15.44 -1.21 -6.28
CA GLU A 128 -16.16 -1.74 -5.13
C GLU A 128 -16.02 -0.83 -3.89
N SER A 129 -14.82 -0.32 -3.63
CA SER A 129 -14.60 0.69 -2.58
C SER A 129 -15.48 1.92 -2.77
N LYS A 130 -15.50 2.51 -3.97
CA LYS A 130 -16.33 3.68 -4.26
C LYS A 130 -17.82 3.39 -4.08
N ARG A 131 -18.26 2.18 -4.46
CA ARG A 131 -19.64 1.73 -4.29
C ARG A 131 -20.02 1.66 -2.81
N ARG A 132 -19.22 0.96 -1.98
CA ARG A 132 -19.47 0.82 -0.53
C ARG A 132 -19.55 2.18 0.18
N PHE A 133 -18.64 3.09 -0.13
CA PHE A 133 -18.67 4.44 0.46
C PHE A 133 -19.91 5.24 0.06
N LYS A 134 -20.43 5.07 -1.16
CA LYS A 134 -21.69 5.71 -1.59
C LYS A 134 -22.92 5.14 -0.88
N GLU A 135 -22.88 3.86 -0.49
CA GLU A 135 -23.99 3.20 0.22
C GLU A 135 -24.08 3.61 1.70
N LEU A 136 -23.01 4.19 2.24
CA LEU A 136 -22.93 4.71 3.60
C LEU A 136 -23.36 6.19 3.71
N ALA A 137 -23.53 6.88 2.58
CA ALA A 137 -23.89 8.30 2.49
C ALA A 137 -25.39 8.46 2.23
#